data_AF-A0A1S1HIT0-F1
#
_entry.id   AF-A0A1S1HIT0-F1
#
_cell.length_a   1.000
_cell.length_b   1.000
_cell.length_c   1.000
_cell.angle_alpha   90.00
_cell.angle_beta   90.00
_cell.angle_gamma   90.00
#
_symmetry.space_group_name_H-M   'P 1'
#
loop_
_entity.id
_entity.type
_entity.pdbx_description
1 polymer ?
#
loop_
_entity_poly.entity_id
_entity_poly.type
_entity_poly.pdbx_seq_one_letter_code
_entity_poly.pdbx_strand_id
1 'polypeptide(L)'
;MISAPWRIRLGRIAEQDIRQIFLWTHDRFGVEQARRYRGLILGVIRALTDGPDVLGSREVPEVLPGAKILHIARGGQRGRHLLLYKVESENW
;
A
#
# COMPACT_ATOMS: atom_id res chain seq x y z
N MET A 1 -9.08 -24.33 -9.94
CA MET A 1 -7.63 -24.05 -10.05
C MET A 1 -7.31 -22.90 -9.12
N ILE A 2 -6.48 -23.13 -8.10
CA ILE A 2 -6.02 -22.04 -7.21
C ILE A 2 -4.90 -21.34 -7.98
N SER A 3 -5.17 -20.13 -8.48
CA SER A 3 -4.11 -19.27 -9.04
C SER A 3 -3.07 -19.02 -7.96
N ALA A 4 -1.78 -19.06 -8.31
CA ALA A 4 -0.73 -18.69 -7.38
C ALA A 4 -1.01 -17.28 -6.79
N PRO A 5 -0.83 -17.07 -5.48
CA PRO A 5 -1.10 -15.78 -4.85
C PRO A 5 -0.15 -14.72 -5.38
N TRP A 6 -0.63 -13.49 -5.53
CA TRP A 6 0.20 -12.37 -5.96
C TRP A 6 1.31 -12.10 -4.94
N ARG A 7 2.56 -12.07 -5.43
CA ARG A 7 3.71 -11.74 -4.58
C ARG A 7 3.90 -10.24 -4.52
N ILE A 8 3.96 -9.71 -3.30
CA ILE A 8 4.23 -8.29 -3.05
C ILE A 8 5.71 -8.10 -2.72
N ARG A 9 6.35 -7.13 -3.39
CA ARG A 9 7.71 -6.67 -3.08
C ARG A 9 7.65 -5.19 -2.75
N LEU A 10 8.28 -4.80 -1.65
CA LEU A 10 8.43 -3.38 -1.30
C LEU A 10 9.72 -2.84 -1.92
N GLY A 11 9.62 -1.71 -2.60
CA GLY A 11 10.80 -0.95 -2.99
C GLY A 11 11.49 -0.36 -1.77
N ARG A 12 12.81 -0.20 -1.82
CA ARG A 12 13.60 0.40 -0.72
C ARG A 12 13.04 1.75 -0.25
N ILE A 13 12.59 2.60 -1.18
CA ILE A 13 11.98 3.91 -0.86
C ILE A 13 10.64 3.71 -0.15
N ALA A 14 9.79 2.79 -0.62
CA ALA A 14 8.52 2.49 0.03
C ALA A 14 8.70 1.98 1.48
N GLU A 15 9.72 1.15 1.74
CA GLU A 15 10.05 0.72 3.11
C GLU A 15 10.48 1.89 3.99
N GLN A 16 11.26 2.83 3.45
CA GLN A 16 11.66 4.05 4.13
C GLN A 16 10.45 4.95 4.43
N ASP A 17 9.56 5.15 3.46
CA ASP A 17 8.33 5.94 3.61
C ASP A 17 7.43 5.37 4.71
N ILE A 18 7.20 4.05 4.71
CA ILE A 18 6.40 3.38 5.75
C ILE A 18 7.00 3.62 7.14
N ARG A 19 8.34 3.55 7.27
CA ARG A 19 9.03 3.81 8.53
C ARG A 19 8.88 5.27 8.97
N GLN A 20 9.07 6.22 8.06
CA GLN A 20 8.94 7.64 8.37
C GLN A 20 7.51 8.03 8.75
N ILE A 21 6.51 7.50 8.04
CA ILE A 21 5.10 7.69 8.39
C ILE A 21 4.83 7.18 9.80
N PHE A 22 5.36 6.01 10.18
CA PHE A 22 5.18 5.47 11.52
C PHE A 22 5.81 6.36 12.60
N LEU A 23 7.07 6.76 12.41
CA LEU A 23 7.79 7.62 13.36
C LEU A 23 7.09 8.97 13.53
N TRP A 24 6.79 9.65 12.42
CA TRP A 24 6.09 10.92 12.45
C TRP A 24 4.71 10.82 13.12
N THR A 25 3.95 9.75 12.85
CA THR A 25 2.64 9.52 13.48
C THR A 25 2.78 9.26 14.97
N HIS A 26 3.79 8.49 15.39
CA HIS A 26 4.10 8.26 16.78
C HIS A 26 4.44 9.57 17.50
N ASP A 27 5.35 10.35 16.94
CA ASP A 27 5.83 11.57 17.57
C ASP A 27 4.72 12.64 17.66
N ARG A 28 3.82 12.67 16.67
CA ARG A 28 2.75 13.67 16.63
C ARG A 28 1.49 13.27 17.40
N PHE A 29 1.15 11.98 17.46
CA PHE A 29 -0.15 11.51 17.96
C PHE A 29 -0.08 10.35 18.96
N GLY A 30 1.12 9.85 19.26
CA GLY A 30 1.35 8.77 20.20
C GLY A 30 1.26 7.37 19.60
N VAL A 31 1.69 6.39 20.41
CA VAL A 31 1.89 4.99 20.00
C VAL A 31 0.62 4.30 19.51
N GLU A 32 -0.53 4.56 20.13
CA GLU A 32 -1.79 3.91 19.77
C GLU A 32 -2.27 4.35 18.38
N GLN A 33 -2.13 5.65 18.08
CA GLN A 33 -2.47 6.15 16.75
C GLN A 33 -1.49 5.61 15.69
N ALA A 34 -0.20 5.54 16.01
CA ALA A 34 0.81 4.97 15.13
C ALA A 34 0.55 3.48 14.82
N ARG A 35 0.15 2.69 15.82
CA ARG A 35 -0.24 1.27 15.64
C ARG A 35 -1.45 1.12 14.74
N ARG A 36 -2.52 1.91 14.96
CA ARG A 36 -3.72 1.90 14.11
C ARG A 36 -3.38 2.27 12.67
N TYR A 37 -2.57 3.31 12.48
CA TYR A 37 -2.20 3.77 11.15
C TYR A 37 -1.29 2.77 10.41
N ARG A 38 -0.38 2.11 11.13
CA ARG A 38 0.40 0.99 10.58
C ARG A 38 -0.51 -0.16 10.14
N GLY A 39 -1.52 -0.49 10.94
CA GLY A 39 -2.52 -1.51 10.60
C GLY A 39 -3.26 -1.18 9.30
N LEU A 40 -3.61 0.08 9.07
CA LEU A 40 -4.21 0.54 7.82
C LEU A 40 -3.34 0.30 6.60
N ILE A 41 -2.09 0.75 6.67
CA ILE A 41 -1.13 0.60 5.56
C ILE A 41 -0.91 -0.87 5.25
N LEU A 42 -0.65 -1.70 6.27
CA LEU A 42 -0.43 -3.13 6.10
C LEU A 42 -1.67 -3.88 5.59
N GLY A 43 -2.86 -3.47 6.01
CA GLY A 43 -4.11 -4.06 5.55
C GLY A 43 -4.34 -3.81 4.06
N VAL A 44 -4.02 -2.61 3.57
CA VAL A 44 -4.14 -2.27 2.15
C VAL A 44 -3.08 -3.01 1.32
N ILE A 45 -1.83 -3.11 1.81
CA ILE A 45 -0.79 -3.93 1.17
C ILE A 45 -1.22 -5.40 1.10
N ARG A 46 -1.80 -5.94 2.18
CA ARG A 46 -2.31 -7.31 2.21
C ARG A 46 -3.44 -7.52 1.20
N ALA A 47 -4.32 -6.54 0.98
CA ALA A 47 -5.38 -6.69 -0.02
C ALA A 47 -4.84 -6.95 -1.43
N LEU A 48 -3.65 -6.45 -1.76
CA LEU A 48 -3.02 -6.69 -3.06
C LEU A 48 -2.58 -8.15 -3.27
N THR A 49 -2.60 -9.01 -2.24
CA THR A 49 -2.36 -10.45 -2.45
C THR A 49 -3.49 -11.12 -3.22
N ASP A 50 -4.68 -10.52 -3.23
CA ASP A 50 -5.84 -10.96 -4.01
C ASP A 50 -5.74 -10.53 -5.48
N GLY A 51 -4.82 -9.60 -5.78
CA GLY A 51 -4.53 -9.12 -7.13
C GLY A 51 -4.36 -7.61 -7.23
N PRO A 52 -3.92 -7.12 -8.40
CA PRO A 52 -3.68 -5.70 -8.62
C PRO A 52 -4.97 -4.90 -8.84
N ASP A 53 -6.09 -5.56 -9.14
CA ASP A 53 -7.36 -4.92 -9.51
C ASP A 53 -8.38 -4.94 -8.35
N VAL A 54 -7.89 -4.79 -7.11
CA VAL A 54 -8.77 -4.61 -5.95
C VAL A 54 -9.56 -3.30 -6.04
N LEU A 55 -10.74 -3.28 -5.40
CA LEU A 55 -11.59 -2.10 -5.35
C LEU A 55 -10.82 -0.86 -4.86
N GLY A 56 -10.92 0.23 -5.62
CA GLY A 56 -10.24 1.50 -5.35
C GLY A 56 -8.83 1.59 -5.93
N SER A 57 -8.33 0.51 -6.54
CA SER A 57 -7.15 0.59 -7.39
C SER A 57 -7.51 1.28 -8.70
N ARG A 58 -6.66 2.22 -9.13
CA ARG A 58 -6.79 2.86 -10.43
C ARG A 58 -5.42 3.10 -11.06
N GLU A 59 -5.38 3.06 -12.37
CA GLU A 59 -4.17 3.43 -13.12
C GLU A 59 -3.90 4.93 -13.05
N VAL A 60 -2.60 5.25 -13.09
CA VAL A 60 -2.08 6.62 -13.09
C VAL A 60 -0.94 6.70 -14.12
N PRO A 61 -1.25 6.49 -15.40
CA PRO A 61 -0.24 6.43 -16.46
C PRO A 61 0.56 7.73 -16.60
N GLU A 62 0.01 8.86 -16.12
CA GLU A 62 0.69 10.15 -16.07
C GLU A 62 1.91 10.19 -15.12
N VAL A 63 1.98 9.28 -14.14
CA VAL A 63 3.15 9.16 -13.24
C VAL A 63 4.19 8.21 -13.81
N LEU A 64 3.76 7.02 -14.23
CA LEU A 64 4.60 6.00 -14.85
C LEU A 64 3.70 5.00 -15.59
N PRO A 65 4.06 4.53 -16.79
CA PRO A 65 3.32 3.47 -17.48
C PRO A 65 3.16 2.22 -16.59
N GLY A 66 1.93 1.72 -16.50
CA GLY A 66 1.59 0.55 -15.67
C GLY A 66 1.54 0.82 -14.16
N ALA A 67 1.72 2.07 -13.72
CA ALA A 67 1.53 2.42 -12.32
C ALA A 67 0.05 2.50 -11.95
N LYS A 68 -0.24 2.00 -10.75
CA LYS A 68 -1.54 2.06 -10.10
C LYS A 68 -1.40 2.73 -8.76
N ILE A 69 -2.46 3.42 -8.34
CA ILE A 69 -2.59 3.91 -6.97
C ILE A 69 -3.73 3.21 -6.25
N LEU A 70 -3.57 3.05 -4.95
CA LEU A 70 -4.62 2.56 -4.05
C LEU A 70 -4.64 3.41 -2.78
N HIS A 71 -5.80 3.99 -2.48
CA HIS A 71 -5.95 4.84 -1.29
C HIS A 71 -6.04 3.99 -0.01
N ILE A 72 -5.35 4.41 1.05
CA ILE A 72 -5.28 3.57 2.27
C ILE A 72 -6.55 3.65 3.13
N ALA A 73 -7.39 4.69 2.95
CA ALA A 73 -8.68 4.78 3.64
C ALA A 73 -9.61 3.66 3.17
N ARG A 74 -10.06 2.82 4.10
CA ARG A 74 -10.95 1.68 3.84
C ARG A 74 -11.77 1.38 5.08
N GLY A 75 -12.98 0.84 4.90
CA GLY A 75 -13.81 0.36 6.02
C GLY A 75 -14.15 1.43 7.05
N GLY A 76 -14.41 2.67 6.61
CA GLY A 76 -14.72 3.80 7.49
C GLY A 76 -13.49 4.42 8.20
N GLN A 77 -12.31 3.85 8.05
CA GLN A 77 -11.08 4.40 8.61
C GLN A 77 -10.52 5.49 7.70
N ARG A 78 -10.19 6.64 8.27
CA ARG A 78 -9.58 7.77 7.55
C ARG A 78 -8.09 7.51 7.32
N GLY A 79 -7.61 7.87 6.14
CA GLY A 79 -6.20 7.82 5.77
C GLY A 79 -5.89 8.91 4.76
N ARG A 80 -4.64 9.38 4.72
CA ARG A 80 -4.20 10.49 3.85
C ARG A 80 -3.11 10.10 2.86
N HIS A 81 -2.72 8.83 2.83
CA HIS A 81 -1.68 8.33 1.93
C HIS A 81 -2.27 7.46 0.83
N LEU A 82 -1.50 7.35 -0.24
CA LEU A 82 -1.74 6.48 -1.38
C LEU A 82 -0.59 5.46 -1.44
N LEU A 83 -0.90 4.22 -1.76
CA LEU A 83 0.11 3.28 -2.24
C LEU A 83 0.26 3.49 -3.74
N LEU A 84 1.46 3.81 -4.19
CA LEU A 84 1.84 3.76 -5.60
C LEU A 84 2.56 2.44 -5.85
N TYR A 85 2.10 1.68 -6.84
CA TYR A 85 2.69 0.38 -7.17
C TYR A 85 2.57 0.11 -8.66
N LYS A 86 3.27 -0.91 -9.14
CA LYS A 86 3.12 -1.44 -10.49
C LYS A 86 3.11 -2.96 -10.43
N VAL A 87 2.53 -3.57 -11.45
CA VAL A 87 2.59 -5.01 -11.66
C VAL A 87 3.81 -5.31 -12.51
N GLU A 88 4.65 -6.22 -12.05
CA GLU A 88 5.74 -6.76 -12.85
C GLU A 88 5.43 -8.23 -13.17
N SER A 89 5.55 -8.60 -14.44
CA SER A 89 5.68 -10.00 -14.81
C SER A 89 7.01 -10.53 -14.28
N GLU A 90 7.01 -11.74 -13.75
CA GLU A 90 8.24 -12.45 -13.38
C GLU A 90 8.98 -12.73 -14.71
N ASN A 91 9.87 -11.82 -15.11
CA ASN A 91 10.77 -12.05 -16.24
C ASN A 91 11.73 -13.17 -15.81
N TRP A 92 11.51 -14.36 -16.35
CA TRP A 92 12.44 -15.48 -16.28
C TRP A 92 13.51 -15.34 -17.37
#